data_AF-A0A948HV19-F1
#
_entry.id   AF-A0A948HV19-F1
#
_cell.length_a   1.000
_cell.length_b   1.000
_cell.length_c   1.000
_cell.angle_alpha   90.00
_cell.angle_beta   90.00
_cell.angle_gamma   90.00
#
_symmetry.space_group_name_H-M   'P 1'
#
loop_
_entity.id
_entity.type
_entity.pdbx_description
1 polymer ?
#
loop_
_entity_poly.entity_id
_entity_poly.type
_entity_poly.pdbx_seq_one_letter_code
_entity_poly.pdbx_strand_id
1 'polypeptide(L)'
;MSIRTVLFSGIIALLLLMALSQMALVYGFNQRLEQEISKQSEQLTRVVLQMTAEKLQPAGASQQSGQQKTAQVKEVQREIKVIELEGDQQVIRHSLQTELQHQLHLITADDAPAQLKTWHLKSDKAVSPVVADFMRYTLLLIAVSTLMAIGLALGLAHRFMRPLDQLVLGFRQLQQGALGYSVKEKGLREYRYVAQQFNTMSRQLADLAAQAEQAQQQQHLIELGEISRGMVHALRNPIHTLTLLLEQVAASDDASLRTRLAETAEQKMQQINRSLT
;
A
#
# COMPACT_ATOMS: atom_id res chain seq x y z
N MET A 1 -0.63 4.79 18.21
CA MET A 1 -0.41 5.48 16.93
C MET A 1 -1.74 5.72 16.22
N SER A 2 -1.81 6.82 15.48
CA SER A 2 -2.94 7.20 14.63
C SER A 2 -2.86 6.44 13.30
N ILE A 3 -4.01 6.09 12.70
CA ILE A 3 -4.09 5.56 11.32
C ILE A 3 -3.29 6.44 10.37
N ARG A 4 -3.50 7.75 10.46
CA ARG A 4 -2.82 8.75 9.64
C ARG A 4 -1.31 8.68 9.79
N THR A 5 -0.81 8.58 11.03
CA THR A 5 0.64 8.50 11.28
C THR A 5 1.26 7.23 10.72
N VAL A 6 0.57 6.08 10.84
CA VAL A 6 1.08 4.80 10.32
C VAL A 6 1.11 4.83 8.79
N LEU A 7 0.03 5.30 8.17
CA LEU A 7 -0.11 5.36 6.71
C LEU A 7 0.92 6.31 6.09
N PHE A 8 1.06 7.52 6.64
CA PHE A 8 2.10 8.45 6.19
C PHE A 8 3.51 7.93 6.45
N SER A 9 3.79 7.34 7.61
CA SER A 9 5.11 6.78 7.89
C SER A 9 5.47 5.63 6.94
N GLY A 10 4.51 4.78 6.57
CA GLY A 10 4.71 3.69 5.62
C GLY A 10 4.97 4.19 4.19
N ILE A 11 4.19 5.18 3.73
CA ILE A 11 4.40 5.79 2.40
C ILE A 11 5.75 6.52 2.36
N ILE A 12 6.09 7.30 3.38
CA ILE A 12 7.36 8.03 3.46
C ILE A 12 8.53 7.03 3.48
N ALA A 13 8.43 5.94 4.25
CA ALA A 13 9.45 4.89 4.26
C ALA A 13 9.64 4.27 2.88
N LEU A 14 8.54 4.01 2.15
CA LEU A 14 8.59 3.45 0.80
C LEU A 14 9.21 4.42 -0.21
N LEU A 15 8.85 5.71 -0.14
CA LEU A 15 9.44 6.75 -0.98
C LEU A 15 10.94 6.95 -0.69
N LEU A 16 11.33 6.98 0.59
CA LEU A 16 12.73 7.05 0.98
C LEU A 16 13.51 5.85 0.47
N LEU A 17 12.93 4.66 0.56
CA LEU A 17 13.59 3.44 0.09
C LEU A 17 13.76 3.44 -1.42
N MET A 18 12.74 3.89 -2.15
CA MET A 18 12.81 4.08 -3.61
C MET A 18 13.86 5.13 -3.99
N ALA A 19 13.92 6.27 -3.28
CA ALA A 19 14.91 7.31 -3.53
C ALA A 19 16.35 6.83 -3.25
N LEU A 20 16.57 6.12 -2.14
CA LEU A 20 17.87 5.52 -1.82
C LEU A 20 18.29 4.48 -2.87
N SER A 21 17.34 3.67 -3.31
CA SER A 21 17.50 2.71 -4.40
C SER A 21 17.97 3.39 -5.71
N GLN A 22 17.30 4.47 -6.12
CA GLN A 22 17.66 5.25 -7.30
C GLN A 22 19.02 5.94 -7.16
N MET A 23 19.29 6.52 -5.99
CA MET A 23 20.57 7.18 -5.69
C MET A 23 21.75 6.20 -5.78
N ALA A 24 21.59 4.99 -5.22
CA ALA A 24 22.60 3.94 -5.28
C ALA A 24 22.90 3.50 -6.72
N LEU A 25 21.86 3.41 -7.57
CA LEU A 25 21.98 3.07 -8.98
C LEU A 25 22.78 4.14 -9.75
N VAL A 26 22.46 5.42 -9.56
CA VAL A 26 23.17 6.53 -10.21
C VAL A 26 24.63 6.61 -9.77
N TYR A 27 24.89 6.47 -8.47
CA TYR A 27 26.25 6.50 -7.93
C TYR A 27 27.11 5.35 -8.47
N GLY A 28 26.56 4.13 -8.52
CA GLY A 28 27.25 2.96 -9.07
C GLY A 28 27.54 3.08 -10.57
N PHE A 29 26.66 3.73 -11.33
CA PHE A 29 26.86 3.96 -12.77
C PHE A 29 28.01 4.92 -13.05
N ASN A 30 28.04 6.06 -12.36
CA ASN A 30 29.07 7.08 -12.57
C ASN A 30 30.48 6.55 -12.28
N GLN A 31 30.66 5.80 -11.19
CA GLN A 31 31.97 5.23 -10.84
C GLN A 31 32.47 4.22 -11.89
N ARG A 32 31.58 3.43 -12.47
CA ARG A 32 31.96 2.44 -13.50
C ARG A 32 32.27 3.11 -14.84
N LEU A 33 31.56 4.17 -15.20
CA LEU A 33 31.83 4.94 -16.41
C LEU A 33 33.21 5.61 -16.39
N GLU A 34 33.56 6.25 -15.27
CA GLU A 34 34.79 7.03 -15.15
C GLU A 34 36.04 6.14 -15.25
N GLN A 35 35.98 4.93 -14.65
CA GLN A 35 37.07 3.96 -14.73
C GLN A 35 37.24 3.36 -16.13
N GLU A 36 36.14 3.11 -16.85
CA GLU A 36 36.22 2.50 -18.19
C GLU A 36 36.73 3.51 -19.22
N ILE A 37 36.26 4.77 -19.17
CA ILE A 37 36.68 5.83 -20.09
C ILE A 37 38.17 6.15 -19.92
N SER A 38 38.67 6.24 -18.68
CA SER A 38 40.09 6.52 -18.41
C SER A 38 41.02 5.40 -18.88
N LYS A 39 40.59 4.13 -18.78
CA LYS A 39 41.40 3.00 -19.24
C LYS A 39 41.44 2.94 -20.77
N GLN A 40 40.33 3.26 -21.43
CA GLN A 40 40.28 3.24 -22.90
C GLN A 40 41.08 4.39 -23.52
N SER A 41 41.09 5.59 -22.92
CA SER A 41 41.85 6.73 -23.45
C SER A 41 43.36 6.51 -23.36
N GLU A 42 43.85 5.90 -22.27
CA GLU A 42 45.27 5.58 -22.09
C GLU A 42 45.76 4.53 -23.11
N GLN A 43 44.91 3.55 -23.43
CA GLN A 43 45.22 2.52 -24.42
C GLN A 43 45.18 3.05 -25.86
N LEU A 44 44.17 3.86 -26.22
CA LEU A 44 44.11 4.51 -27.53
C LEU A 44 45.33 5.40 -27.78
N THR A 45 45.74 6.16 -26.77
CA THR A 45 46.93 7.03 -26.84
C THR A 45 48.19 6.20 -27.12
N ARG A 46 48.35 5.04 -26.45
CA ARG A 46 49.48 4.14 -26.70
C ARG A 46 49.48 3.52 -28.10
N VAL A 47 48.33 3.11 -28.62
CA VAL A 47 48.22 2.50 -29.97
C VAL A 47 48.59 3.51 -31.05
N VAL A 48 48.07 4.75 -30.95
CA VAL A 48 48.40 5.81 -31.91
C VAL A 48 49.88 6.20 -31.84
N LEU A 49 50.46 6.30 -30.64
CA LEU A 49 51.89 6.55 -30.46
C LEU A 49 52.76 5.43 -31.04
N GLN A 50 52.37 4.16 -30.86
CA GLN A 50 53.09 3.02 -31.42
C GLN A 50 53.03 2.97 -32.95
N MET A 51 51.86 3.21 -33.55
CA MET A 51 51.73 3.28 -35.02
C MET A 51 52.56 4.43 -35.62
N THR A 52 52.61 5.56 -34.91
CA THR A 52 53.44 6.71 -35.31
C THR A 52 54.92 6.35 -35.19
N ALA A 53 55.34 5.67 -34.11
CA ALA A 53 56.72 5.26 -33.88
C ALA A 53 57.21 4.15 -34.84
N GLU A 54 56.32 3.25 -35.28
CA GLU A 54 56.65 2.16 -36.20
C GLU A 54 56.93 2.68 -37.63
N LYS A 55 56.14 3.65 -38.11
CA LYS A 55 56.38 4.28 -39.43
C LYS A 55 57.54 5.28 -39.44
N LEU A 56 58.02 5.70 -38.27
CA LEU A 56 59.22 6.53 -38.13
C LEU A 56 60.52 5.72 -38.12
N GLN A 57 60.47 4.38 -38.13
CA GLN A 57 61.66 3.58 -38.44
C GLN A 57 62.00 3.73 -39.92
N PRO A 58 63.25 4.05 -40.29
CA PRO A 58 63.58 4.48 -41.64
C PRO A 58 63.32 3.37 -42.66
N ALA A 59 62.22 3.50 -43.40
CA ALA A 59 61.99 2.79 -44.64
C ALA A 59 62.96 3.36 -45.69
N GLY A 60 64.17 2.80 -45.76
CA GLY A 60 65.19 3.32 -46.67
C GLY A 60 66.54 2.64 -46.61
N ALA A 61 66.61 1.34 -46.31
CA ALA A 61 67.76 0.54 -46.72
C ALA A 61 67.60 0.15 -48.19
N SER A 62 68.04 1.00 -49.12
CA SER A 62 68.27 0.64 -50.52
C SER A 62 69.36 1.56 -51.10
N GLN A 63 70.43 0.93 -51.55
CA GLN A 63 71.72 1.48 -51.95
C GLN A 63 71.67 2.36 -53.21
N GLN A 64 72.37 3.52 -53.20
CA GLN A 64 73.38 3.86 -54.22
C GLN A 64 74.24 5.10 -53.84
N SER A 65 75.56 4.87 -53.84
CA SER A 65 76.71 5.78 -53.99
C SER A 65 76.89 7.02 -53.08
N GLY A 66 77.85 6.89 -52.16
CA GLY A 66 79.03 7.76 -52.20
C GLY A 66 79.08 8.98 -51.28
N GLN A 67 79.16 8.79 -49.96
CA GLN A 67 80.24 9.33 -49.10
C GLN A 67 79.91 9.11 -47.62
N GLN A 68 80.91 8.58 -46.92
CA GLN A 68 80.97 8.34 -45.48
C GLN A 68 80.40 9.49 -44.63
N LYS A 69 79.53 9.15 -43.67
CA LYS A 69 79.72 9.55 -42.27
C LYS A 69 78.96 8.62 -41.31
N THR A 70 79.71 8.15 -40.34
CA THR A 70 79.41 7.07 -39.41
C THR A 70 78.53 7.58 -38.27
N ALA A 71 77.31 7.07 -38.10
CA ALA A 71 76.52 7.29 -36.89
C ALA A 71 76.74 6.09 -35.95
N GLN A 72 77.49 6.31 -34.86
CA GLN A 72 77.69 5.34 -33.79
C GLN A 72 76.45 5.31 -32.89
N VAL A 73 75.86 4.13 -32.74
CA VAL A 73 74.76 3.88 -31.79
C VAL A 73 75.36 3.67 -30.40
N LYS A 74 75.13 4.60 -29.48
CA LYS A 74 75.41 4.44 -28.05
C LYS A 74 74.10 4.19 -27.31
N GLU A 75 74.01 3.00 -26.72
CA GLU A 75 72.89 2.45 -25.98
C GLU A 75 72.72 3.13 -24.60
N VAL A 76 71.52 3.64 -24.27
CA VAL A 76 71.04 3.80 -22.87
C VAL A 76 69.49 3.73 -22.78
N GLN A 77 69.06 2.89 -21.82
CA GLN A 77 67.78 2.71 -21.11
C GLN A 77 66.61 3.71 -21.27
N ARG A 78 65.40 3.11 -21.35
CA ARG A 78 64.03 3.62 -21.08
C ARG A 78 63.52 4.78 -21.95
N GLU A 79 62.56 4.39 -22.81
CA GLU A 79 61.60 5.22 -23.54
C GLU A 79 62.19 6.31 -24.47
N ILE A 80 61.77 6.23 -25.74
CA ILE A 80 62.02 7.16 -26.85
C ILE A 80 63.37 6.94 -27.56
N LYS A 81 63.30 6.22 -28.69
CA LYS A 81 64.36 6.11 -29.69
C LYS A 81 64.37 7.43 -30.48
N VAL A 82 65.16 8.42 -30.03
CA VAL A 82 65.35 9.67 -30.77
C VAL A 82 66.24 9.34 -31.97
N ILE A 83 65.64 9.35 -33.16
CA ILE A 83 66.39 9.37 -34.42
C ILE A 83 66.86 10.80 -34.58
N GLU A 84 68.16 11.02 -34.47
CA GLU A 84 68.79 12.32 -34.76
C GLU A 84 68.68 12.58 -36.26
N LEU A 85 67.59 13.23 -36.65
CA LEU A 85 67.35 13.71 -38.01
C LEU A 85 68.03 15.06 -38.15
N GLU A 86 69.18 15.09 -38.82
CA GLU A 86 69.88 16.31 -39.19
C GLU A 86 69.07 17.03 -40.28
N GLY A 87 68.21 17.96 -39.86
CA GLY A 87 67.31 18.72 -40.72
C GLY A 87 66.56 19.80 -39.94
N ASP A 88 66.14 20.86 -40.63
CA ASP A 88 65.49 22.03 -40.02
C ASP A 88 64.26 21.64 -39.17
N GLN A 89 64.27 22.05 -37.90
CA GLN A 89 63.34 21.59 -36.86
C GLN A 89 61.88 21.91 -37.20
N GLN A 90 61.65 22.94 -38.02
CA GLN A 90 60.33 23.31 -38.51
C GLN A 90 59.81 22.37 -39.61
N VAL A 91 60.69 21.90 -40.50
CA VAL A 91 60.33 20.98 -41.60
C VAL A 91 60.02 19.58 -41.07
N ILE A 92 60.75 19.14 -40.05
CA ILE A 92 60.50 17.85 -39.38
C ILE A 92 59.14 17.90 -38.64
N ARG A 93 58.82 19.00 -37.96
CA ARG A 93 57.50 19.15 -37.32
C ARG A 93 56.37 19.19 -38.32
N HIS A 94 56.51 19.95 -39.40
CA HIS A 94 55.45 20.07 -40.40
C HIS A 94 55.21 18.73 -41.12
N SER A 95 56.26 18.01 -41.49
CA SER A 95 56.13 16.69 -42.13
C SER A 95 55.54 15.64 -41.19
N LEU A 96 55.98 15.60 -39.92
CA LEU A 96 55.36 14.76 -38.89
C LEU A 96 53.87 15.06 -38.73
N GLN A 97 53.51 16.33 -38.67
CA GLN A 97 52.13 16.77 -38.46
C GLN A 97 51.25 16.44 -39.68
N THR A 98 51.79 16.60 -40.88
CA THR A 98 51.11 16.27 -42.14
C THR A 98 50.90 14.75 -42.27
N GLU A 99 51.91 13.95 -41.93
CA GLU A 99 51.80 12.49 -41.95
C GLU A 99 50.85 11.98 -40.87
N LEU A 100 50.88 12.56 -39.66
CA LEU A 100 49.92 12.24 -38.59
C LEU A 100 48.48 12.56 -39.00
N GLN A 101 48.25 13.70 -39.65
CA GLN A 101 46.93 14.06 -40.20
C GLN A 101 46.50 13.11 -41.32
N HIS A 102 47.43 12.71 -42.19
CA HIS A 102 47.14 11.77 -43.27
C HIS A 102 46.81 10.36 -42.73
N GLN A 103 47.51 9.89 -41.69
CA GLN A 103 47.20 8.63 -41.01
C GLN A 103 45.85 8.69 -40.27
N LEU A 104 45.54 9.80 -39.59
CA LEU A 104 44.24 10.01 -38.94
C LEU A 104 43.08 9.95 -39.93
N HIS A 105 43.27 10.47 -41.14
CA HIS A 105 42.26 10.39 -42.21
C HIS A 105 42.01 8.93 -42.66
N LEU A 106 43.05 8.09 -42.72
CA LEU A 106 42.94 6.67 -43.07
C LEU A 106 42.27 5.81 -41.99
N ILE A 107 42.29 6.24 -40.71
CA ILE A 107 41.56 5.59 -39.61
C ILE A 107 40.03 5.79 -39.77
N THR A 108 39.60 6.80 -40.55
CA THR A 108 38.19 7.14 -40.76
C THR A 108 37.61 6.50 -42.05
N ALA A 109 38.45 5.88 -42.89
CA ALA A 109 38.05 5.19 -44.12
C ALA A 109 38.19 3.66 -43.97
N ASP A 110 37.44 2.91 -44.78
CA ASP A 110 37.20 1.45 -44.68
C ASP A 110 38.47 0.55 -44.74
N ASP A 111 39.64 1.14 -45.04
CA ASP A 111 40.96 0.52 -45.12
C ASP A 111 41.80 0.67 -43.84
N ALA A 112 41.17 0.73 -42.67
CA ALA A 112 41.87 0.72 -41.39
C ALA A 112 42.72 -0.58 -41.24
N PRO A 113 43.99 -0.49 -40.77
CA PRO A 113 44.85 -1.67 -40.62
C PRO A 113 44.19 -2.69 -39.68
N ALA A 114 44.42 -3.99 -39.94
CA ALA A 114 43.72 -5.10 -39.26
C ALA A 114 43.73 -4.98 -37.71
N GLN A 115 44.76 -4.36 -37.14
CA GLN A 115 44.91 -4.08 -35.71
C GLN A 115 43.87 -3.08 -35.16
N LEU A 116 43.48 -2.08 -35.94
CA LEU A 116 42.41 -1.12 -35.59
C LEU A 116 41.01 -1.74 -35.79
N LYS A 117 40.81 -2.56 -36.82
CA LYS A 117 39.57 -3.35 -37.00
C LYS A 117 39.34 -4.34 -35.85
N THR A 118 40.40 -4.97 -35.32
CA THR A 118 40.29 -5.80 -34.10
C THR A 118 39.95 -5.02 -32.84
N TRP A 119 40.29 -3.73 -32.77
CA TRP A 119 39.95 -2.86 -31.65
C TRP A 119 38.46 -2.47 -31.67
N HIS A 120 37.92 -2.14 -32.86
CA HIS A 120 36.48 -1.89 -33.05
C HIS A 120 35.63 -3.09 -32.59
N LEU A 121 36.03 -4.30 -32.97
CA LEU A 121 35.36 -5.56 -32.59
C LEU A 121 35.53 -5.93 -31.10
N LYS A 122 36.60 -5.47 -30.44
CA LYS A 122 36.87 -5.75 -29.02
C LYS A 122 36.22 -4.72 -28.11
N SER A 123 36.09 -3.47 -28.55
CA SER A 123 35.40 -2.40 -27.80
C SER A 123 33.89 -2.67 -27.72
N ASP A 124 33.25 -3.15 -28.81
CA ASP A 124 31.85 -3.62 -28.78
C ASP A 124 31.63 -4.77 -27.78
N LYS A 125 32.64 -5.63 -27.60
CA LYS A 125 32.60 -6.77 -26.66
C LYS A 125 32.98 -6.40 -25.23
N ALA A 126 33.60 -5.24 -24.99
CA ALA A 126 34.01 -4.79 -23.66
C ALA A 126 32.93 -3.91 -23.00
N VAL A 127 32.20 -3.12 -23.78
CA VAL A 127 31.08 -2.30 -23.28
C VAL A 127 29.86 -3.18 -22.96
N SER A 128 29.64 -4.26 -23.71
CA SER A 128 28.49 -5.15 -23.53
C SER A 128 28.41 -5.85 -22.15
N PRO A 129 29.47 -6.44 -21.55
CA PRO A 129 29.37 -7.07 -20.23
C PRO A 129 29.16 -6.07 -19.10
N VAL A 130 29.73 -4.86 -19.17
CA VAL A 130 29.55 -3.82 -18.14
C VAL A 130 28.12 -3.29 -18.16
N VAL A 131 27.57 -3.03 -19.36
CA VAL A 131 26.17 -2.62 -19.53
C VAL A 131 25.21 -3.76 -19.14
N ALA A 132 25.55 -5.01 -19.45
CA ALA A 132 24.74 -6.17 -19.07
C ALA A 132 24.70 -6.40 -17.55
N ASP A 133 25.84 -6.29 -16.86
CA ASP A 133 25.89 -6.37 -15.40
C ASP A 133 25.11 -5.24 -14.75
N PHE A 134 25.25 -4.01 -15.27
CA PHE A 134 24.49 -2.86 -14.80
C PHE A 134 22.97 -3.05 -14.98
N MET A 135 22.54 -3.53 -16.14
CA MET A 135 21.14 -3.89 -16.41
C MET A 135 20.65 -4.96 -15.43
N ARG A 136 21.46 -5.98 -15.15
CA ARG A 136 21.10 -7.08 -14.24
C ARG A 136 20.96 -6.61 -12.78
N TYR A 137 21.89 -5.80 -12.28
CA TYR A 137 21.79 -5.22 -10.94
C TYR A 137 20.60 -4.25 -10.84
N THR A 138 20.36 -3.44 -11.86
CA THR A 138 19.21 -2.54 -11.94
C THR A 138 17.88 -3.31 -11.88
N LEU A 139 17.75 -4.38 -12.69
CA LEU A 139 16.55 -5.22 -12.70
C LEU A 139 16.34 -5.93 -11.36
N LEU A 140 17.39 -6.46 -10.73
CA LEU A 140 17.30 -7.06 -9.40
C LEU A 140 16.84 -6.04 -8.34
N LEU A 141 17.36 -4.83 -8.40
CA LEU A 141 17.03 -3.77 -7.45
C LEU A 141 15.56 -3.32 -7.61
N ILE A 142 15.09 -3.14 -8.85
CA ILE A 142 13.68 -2.87 -9.16
C ILE A 142 12.80 -4.03 -8.68
N ALA A 143 13.21 -5.27 -8.93
CA ALA A 143 12.44 -6.44 -8.49
C ALA A 143 12.30 -6.49 -6.96
N VAL A 144 13.41 -6.33 -6.23
CA VAL A 144 13.41 -6.36 -4.75
C VAL A 144 12.59 -5.21 -4.16
N SER A 145 12.78 -3.98 -4.66
CA SER A 145 12.00 -2.82 -4.21
C SER A 145 10.50 -2.99 -4.47
N THR A 146 10.14 -3.53 -5.63
CA THR A 146 8.74 -3.85 -5.98
C THR A 146 8.17 -4.91 -5.04
N LEU A 147 8.92 -5.99 -4.78
CA LEU A 147 8.50 -7.05 -3.87
C LEU A 147 8.25 -6.50 -2.45
N MET A 148 9.12 -5.60 -1.99
CA MET A 148 8.99 -4.98 -0.68
C MET A 148 7.83 -4.00 -0.60
N ALA A 149 7.57 -3.24 -1.68
CA ALA A 149 6.39 -2.39 -1.80
C ALA A 149 5.09 -3.21 -1.71
N ILE A 150 5.01 -4.33 -2.43
CA ILE A 150 3.86 -5.26 -2.36
C ILE A 150 3.72 -5.83 -0.95
N GLY A 151 4.82 -6.29 -0.34
CA GLY A 151 4.80 -6.85 1.02
C GLY A 151 4.29 -5.84 2.06
N LEU A 152 4.76 -4.60 1.99
CA LEU A 152 4.25 -3.51 2.82
C LEU A 152 2.77 -3.23 2.57
N ALA A 153 2.36 -3.11 1.31
CA ALA A 153 0.97 -2.85 0.94
C ALA A 153 0.03 -3.93 1.47
N LEU A 154 0.38 -5.21 1.31
CA LEU A 154 -0.40 -6.34 1.85
C LEU A 154 -0.42 -6.34 3.38
N GLY A 155 0.71 -6.04 4.04
CA GLY A 155 0.77 -5.94 5.50
C GLY A 155 -0.08 -4.80 6.07
N LEU A 156 -0.02 -3.62 5.44
CA LEU A 156 -0.86 -2.47 5.76
C LEU A 156 -2.33 -2.81 5.54
N ALA A 157 -2.68 -3.39 4.39
CA ALA A 157 -4.05 -3.82 4.09
C ALA A 157 -4.59 -4.77 5.17
N HIS A 158 -3.84 -5.80 5.54
CA HIS A 158 -4.25 -6.74 6.60
C HIS A 158 -4.42 -6.05 7.97
N ARG A 159 -3.57 -5.07 8.28
CA ARG A 159 -3.61 -4.33 9.54
C ARG A 159 -4.80 -3.37 9.62
N PHE A 160 -5.24 -2.80 8.49
CA PHE A 160 -6.33 -1.83 8.41
C PHE A 160 -7.70 -2.48 8.16
N MET A 161 -7.79 -3.50 7.30
CA MET A 161 -9.07 -4.07 6.86
C MET A 161 -9.72 -4.93 7.95
N ARG A 162 -8.95 -5.79 8.63
CA ARG A 162 -9.49 -6.71 9.65
C ARG A 162 -10.32 -6.05 10.77
N PRO A 163 -9.86 -4.97 11.43
CA PRO A 163 -10.69 -4.32 12.47
C PRO A 163 -11.94 -3.65 11.89
N LEU A 164 -11.90 -3.21 10.63
CA LEU A 164 -13.08 -2.66 9.95
C LEU A 164 -14.12 -3.75 9.68
N ASP A 165 -13.70 -4.93 9.20
CA ASP A 165 -14.61 -6.06 8.98
C ASP A 165 -15.32 -6.49 10.26
N GLN A 166 -14.61 -6.50 11.41
CA GLN A 166 -15.22 -6.80 12.70
C GLN A 166 -16.27 -5.77 13.11
N LEU A 167 -16.02 -4.49 12.84
CA LEU A 167 -16.98 -3.42 13.11
C LEU A 167 -18.22 -3.55 12.21
N VAL A 168 -18.03 -3.85 10.92
CA VAL A 168 -19.13 -4.10 9.96
C VAL A 168 -19.98 -5.29 10.41
N LEU A 169 -19.34 -6.38 10.85
CA LEU A 169 -20.06 -7.52 11.42
C LEU A 169 -20.84 -7.12 12.68
N GLY A 170 -20.28 -6.29 13.55
CA GLY A 170 -20.98 -5.75 14.71
C GLY A 170 -22.24 -4.99 14.33
N PHE A 171 -22.17 -4.10 13.34
CA PHE A 171 -23.34 -3.40 12.82
C PHE A 171 -24.40 -4.34 12.25
N ARG A 172 -23.99 -5.38 11.50
CA ARG A 172 -24.94 -6.38 11.00
C ARG A 172 -25.64 -7.14 12.12
N GLN A 173 -24.92 -7.53 13.17
CA GLN A 173 -25.51 -8.19 14.34
C GLN A 173 -26.51 -7.27 15.05
N LEU A 174 -26.15 -6.00 15.24
CA LEU A 174 -27.04 -5.01 15.84
C LEU A 174 -28.31 -4.81 14.99
N GLN A 175 -28.19 -4.75 13.67
CA GLN A 175 -29.33 -4.66 12.74
C GLN A 175 -30.25 -5.88 12.79
N GLN A 176 -29.71 -7.06 13.12
CA GLN A 176 -30.47 -8.30 13.28
C GLN A 176 -31.16 -8.42 14.65
N GLY A 177 -31.06 -7.39 15.50
CA GLY A 177 -31.68 -7.38 16.82
C GLY A 177 -30.80 -7.90 17.96
N ALA A 178 -29.51 -8.16 17.71
CA ALA A 178 -28.56 -8.49 18.77
C ALA A 178 -28.16 -7.24 19.56
N LEU A 179 -29.11 -6.70 20.32
CA LEU A 179 -28.91 -5.53 21.18
C LEU A 179 -27.87 -5.84 22.26
N GLY A 180 -26.99 -4.89 22.55
CA GLY A 180 -25.91 -5.06 23.54
C GLY A 180 -24.70 -5.83 23.02
N TYR A 181 -24.68 -6.25 21.74
CA TYR A 181 -23.50 -6.85 21.13
C TYR A 181 -22.31 -5.88 21.15
N SER A 182 -21.14 -6.38 21.57
CA SER A 182 -19.90 -5.59 21.64
C SER A 182 -18.81 -6.13 20.72
N VAL A 183 -18.10 -5.23 20.06
CA VAL A 183 -16.92 -5.55 19.26
C VAL A 183 -15.64 -5.31 20.04
N LYS A 184 -14.58 -6.06 19.71
CA LYS A 184 -13.28 -5.95 20.36
C LYS A 184 -12.63 -4.61 20.00
N GLU A 185 -12.22 -3.85 21.02
CA GLU A 185 -11.54 -2.56 20.88
C GLU A 185 -10.05 -2.73 20.52
N LYS A 186 -9.78 -3.32 19.36
CA LYS A 186 -8.42 -3.59 18.87
C LYS A 186 -8.05 -2.66 17.71
N GLY A 187 -6.75 -2.46 17.55
CA GLY A 187 -6.19 -1.68 16.43
C GLY A 187 -5.73 -0.28 16.84
N LEU A 188 -5.65 0.59 15.85
CA LEU A 188 -5.16 1.96 16.00
C LEU A 188 -6.15 2.83 16.77
N ARG A 189 -5.71 4.01 17.21
CA ARG A 189 -6.47 4.85 18.15
C ARG A 189 -7.87 5.16 17.62
N GLU A 190 -7.98 5.53 16.35
CA GLU A 190 -9.23 5.89 15.70
C GLU A 190 -10.19 4.70 15.61
N TYR A 191 -9.70 3.49 15.31
CA TYR A 191 -10.56 2.30 15.30
C TYR A 191 -11.10 1.97 16.69
N ARG A 192 -10.25 2.04 17.72
CA ARG A 192 -10.72 1.81 19.09
C ARG A 192 -11.76 2.83 19.50
N TYR A 193 -11.58 4.09 19.13
CA TYR A 193 -12.56 5.13 19.38
C TYR A 193 -13.91 4.80 18.74
N VAL A 194 -13.93 4.44 17.46
CA VAL A 194 -15.19 4.08 16.77
C VAL A 194 -15.81 2.81 17.36
N ALA A 195 -14.99 1.80 17.68
CA ALA A 195 -15.46 0.57 18.34
C ALA A 195 -16.08 0.86 19.72
N GLN A 196 -15.48 1.76 20.50
CA GLN A 196 -16.03 2.21 21.78
C GLN A 196 -17.39 2.90 21.60
N GLN A 197 -17.50 3.80 20.62
CA GLN A 197 -18.77 4.48 20.35
C GLN A 197 -19.86 3.52 19.87
N PHE A 198 -19.51 2.56 19.02
CA PHE A 198 -20.42 1.47 18.65
C PHE A 198 -20.87 0.68 19.88
N ASN A 199 -19.94 0.26 20.74
CA ASN A 199 -20.26 -0.53 21.95
C ASN A 199 -21.16 0.26 22.92
N THR A 200 -20.95 1.56 23.06
CA THR A 200 -21.80 2.43 23.89
C THR A 200 -23.21 2.53 23.30
N MET A 201 -23.33 2.79 22.00
CA MET A 201 -24.63 2.87 21.31
C MET A 201 -25.40 1.54 21.38
N SER A 202 -24.72 0.41 21.15
CA SER A 202 -25.31 -0.93 21.22
C SER A 202 -25.89 -1.23 22.61
N ARG A 203 -25.18 -0.82 23.68
CA ARG A 203 -25.66 -0.93 25.07
C ARG A 203 -26.85 -0.02 25.34
N GLN A 204 -26.79 1.25 24.92
CA GLN A 204 -27.91 2.18 25.09
C GLN A 204 -29.19 1.69 24.40
N LEU A 205 -29.08 1.09 23.22
CA LEU A 205 -30.22 0.50 22.53
C LEU A 205 -30.80 -0.70 23.30
N ALA A 206 -29.95 -1.54 23.90
CA ALA A 206 -30.41 -2.63 24.75
C ALA A 206 -31.16 -2.12 25.99
N ASP A 207 -30.62 -1.09 26.64
CA ASP A 207 -31.25 -0.47 27.81
C ASP A 207 -32.60 0.16 27.45
N LEU A 208 -32.69 0.87 26.32
CA LEU A 208 -33.93 1.46 25.84
C LEU A 208 -34.98 0.41 25.49
N ALA A 209 -34.58 -0.71 24.87
CA ALA A 209 -35.48 -1.81 24.57
C ALA A 209 -36.03 -2.46 25.85
N ALA A 210 -35.18 -2.68 26.86
CA ALA A 210 -35.61 -3.21 28.15
C ALA A 210 -36.58 -2.26 28.88
N GLN A 211 -36.33 -0.95 28.82
CA GLN A 211 -37.24 0.05 29.38
C GLN A 211 -38.59 0.09 28.66
N ALA A 212 -38.58 0.00 27.32
CA ALA A 212 -39.80 -0.04 26.54
C ALA A 212 -40.66 -1.27 26.86
N GLU A 213 -40.03 -2.43 27.04
CA GLU A 213 -40.72 -3.67 27.44
C GLU A 213 -41.35 -3.52 28.83
N GLN A 214 -40.60 -2.98 29.80
CA GLN A 214 -41.14 -2.71 31.14
C GLN A 214 -42.31 -1.72 31.11
N ALA A 215 -42.21 -0.66 30.32
CA ALA A 215 -43.28 0.32 30.17
C ALA A 215 -44.54 -0.31 29.55
N GLN A 216 -44.38 -1.18 28.55
CA GLN A 216 -45.49 -1.91 27.95
C GLN A 216 -46.18 -2.84 28.97
N GLN A 217 -45.41 -3.55 29.80
CA GLN A 217 -45.95 -4.39 30.86
C GLN A 217 -46.74 -3.58 31.89
N GLN A 218 -46.22 -2.42 32.30
CA GLN A 218 -46.94 -1.52 33.22
C GLN A 218 -48.23 -0.98 32.61
N GLN A 219 -48.21 -0.57 31.34
CA GLN A 219 -49.39 -0.09 30.65
C GLN A 219 -50.49 -1.16 30.60
N HIS A 220 -50.11 -2.42 30.35
CA HIS A 220 -51.07 -3.52 30.35
C HIS A 220 -51.70 -3.75 31.73
N LEU A 221 -50.93 -3.61 32.82
CA LEU A 221 -51.47 -3.70 34.18
C LEU A 221 -52.44 -2.55 34.50
N ILE A 222 -52.15 -1.34 34.01
CA ILE A 222 -53.05 -0.19 34.15
C ILE A 222 -54.36 -0.45 33.40
N GLU A 223 -54.27 -0.91 32.15
CA GLU A 223 -55.45 -1.26 31.33
C GLU A 223 -56.30 -2.34 32.00
N LEU A 224 -55.67 -3.41 32.51
CA LEU A 224 -56.36 -4.45 33.29
C LEU A 224 -56.99 -3.87 34.57
N GLY A 225 -56.33 -2.93 35.24
CA GLY A 225 -56.86 -2.23 36.39
C GLY A 225 -58.11 -1.39 36.07
N GLU A 226 -58.10 -0.69 34.93
CA GLU A 226 -59.25 0.08 34.45
C GLU A 226 -60.41 -0.83 34.05
N ILE A 227 -60.15 -1.90 33.30
CA ILE A 227 -61.15 -2.91 32.95
C ILE A 227 -61.76 -3.52 34.22
N SER A 228 -60.91 -3.90 35.19
CA SER A 228 -61.37 -4.46 36.47
C SER A 228 -62.24 -3.48 37.25
N ARG A 229 -61.85 -2.20 37.33
CA ARG A 229 -62.66 -1.16 37.98
C ARG A 229 -64.00 -0.96 37.25
N GLY A 230 -63.99 -0.92 35.93
CA GLY A 230 -65.21 -0.86 35.11
C GLY A 230 -66.12 -2.06 35.35
N MET A 231 -65.56 -3.26 35.44
CA MET A 231 -66.28 -4.50 35.73
C MET A 231 -66.86 -4.50 37.15
N VAL A 232 -66.13 -4.02 38.16
CA VAL A 232 -66.67 -3.85 39.54
C VAL A 232 -67.86 -2.89 39.53
N HIS A 233 -67.77 -1.76 38.82
CA HIS A 233 -68.90 -0.84 38.68
C HIS A 233 -70.10 -1.49 37.98
N ALA A 234 -69.85 -2.24 36.88
CA ALA A 234 -70.88 -2.95 36.15
C ALA A 234 -71.55 -4.06 36.99
N LEU A 235 -70.80 -4.74 37.86
CA LEU A 235 -71.31 -5.75 38.80
C LEU A 235 -72.05 -5.16 39.99
N ARG A 236 -71.64 -3.98 40.47
CA ARG A 236 -72.30 -3.31 41.60
C ARG A 236 -73.75 -2.96 41.31
N ASN A 237 -74.06 -2.56 40.07
CA ASN A 237 -75.41 -2.21 39.65
C ASN A 237 -76.43 -3.35 39.85
N PRO A 238 -76.26 -4.53 39.24
CA PRO A 238 -77.21 -5.60 39.39
C PRO A 238 -77.20 -6.23 40.78
N ILE A 239 -76.06 -6.22 41.50
CA ILE A 239 -76.02 -6.62 42.92
C ILE A 239 -76.90 -5.71 43.75
N HIS A 240 -76.78 -4.38 43.60
CA HIS A 240 -77.61 -3.42 44.31
C HIS A 240 -79.10 -3.64 43.99
N THR A 241 -79.45 -3.88 42.73
CA THR A 241 -80.84 -4.23 42.35
C THR A 241 -81.32 -5.52 43.02
N LEU A 242 -80.49 -6.57 43.06
CA LEU A 242 -80.83 -7.82 43.76
C LEU A 242 -81.05 -7.59 45.26
N THR A 243 -80.21 -6.78 45.91
CA THR A 243 -80.38 -6.41 47.32
C THR A 243 -81.72 -5.72 47.56
N LEU A 244 -82.08 -4.73 46.74
CA LEU A 244 -83.38 -4.04 46.87
C LEU A 244 -84.56 -4.99 46.65
N LEU A 245 -84.49 -5.87 45.65
CA LEU A 245 -85.54 -6.86 45.40
C LEU A 245 -85.70 -7.81 46.60
N LEU A 246 -84.59 -8.27 47.19
CA LEU A 246 -84.59 -9.14 48.38
C LEU A 246 -85.16 -8.41 49.61
N GLU A 247 -84.80 -7.15 49.83
CA GLU A 247 -85.33 -6.33 50.93
C GLU A 247 -86.85 -6.13 50.78
N GLN A 248 -87.33 -5.92 49.55
CA GLN A 248 -88.74 -5.76 49.24
C GLN A 248 -89.55 -7.06 49.37
N VAL A 249 -88.94 -8.21 49.06
CA VAL A 249 -89.50 -9.54 49.36
C VAL A 249 -89.62 -9.75 50.87
N ALA A 250 -88.60 -9.36 51.64
CA ALA A 250 -88.60 -9.53 53.09
C ALA A 250 -89.65 -8.65 53.80
N ALA A 251 -89.92 -7.45 53.26
CA ALA A 251 -90.85 -6.49 53.84
C ALA A 251 -92.31 -6.62 53.37
N SER A 252 -92.62 -7.47 52.39
CA SER A 252 -93.98 -7.61 51.85
C SER A 252 -94.80 -8.68 52.58
N ASP A 253 -96.00 -8.32 53.06
CA ASP A 253 -96.95 -9.26 53.69
C ASP A 253 -97.81 -10.03 52.66
N ASP A 254 -97.81 -9.62 51.38
CA ASP A 254 -98.55 -10.29 50.30
C ASP A 254 -97.71 -11.43 49.68
N ALA A 255 -98.21 -12.66 49.84
CA ALA A 255 -97.57 -13.87 49.32
C ALA A 255 -97.43 -13.87 47.78
N SER A 256 -98.39 -13.28 47.06
CA SER A 256 -98.37 -13.23 45.59
C SER A 256 -97.32 -12.25 45.08
N LEU A 257 -97.18 -11.09 45.75
CA LEU A 257 -96.18 -10.07 45.44
C LEU A 257 -94.76 -10.56 45.74
N ARG A 258 -94.58 -11.24 46.89
CA ARG A 258 -93.30 -11.89 47.25
C ARG A 258 -92.82 -12.88 46.19
N THR A 259 -93.73 -13.70 45.67
CA THR A 259 -93.40 -14.71 44.67
C THR A 259 -92.91 -14.05 43.37
N ARG A 260 -93.59 -13.00 42.90
CA ARG A 260 -93.18 -12.25 41.69
C ARG A 260 -91.83 -11.52 41.87
N LEU A 261 -91.58 -10.92 43.03
CA LEU A 261 -90.31 -10.25 43.31
C LEU A 261 -89.14 -11.25 43.40
N ALA A 262 -89.38 -12.43 43.98
CA ALA A 262 -88.41 -13.52 44.01
C ALA A 262 -88.08 -14.05 42.61
N GLU A 263 -89.10 -14.29 41.76
CA GLU A 263 -88.91 -14.66 40.35
C GLU A 263 -88.11 -13.59 39.58
N THR A 264 -88.38 -12.31 39.85
CA THR A 264 -87.65 -11.20 39.21
C THR A 264 -86.18 -11.16 39.65
N ALA A 265 -85.90 -11.41 40.93
CA ALA A 265 -84.53 -11.52 41.44
C ALA A 265 -83.79 -12.71 40.82
N GLU A 266 -84.46 -13.86 40.69
CA GLU A 266 -83.90 -15.06 40.06
C GLU A 266 -83.58 -14.83 38.57
N GLN A 267 -84.50 -14.20 37.83
CA GLN A 267 -84.27 -13.79 36.44
C GLN A 267 -83.07 -12.84 36.33
N LYS A 268 -82.94 -11.88 37.24
CA LYS A 268 -81.80 -10.95 37.24
C LYS A 268 -80.48 -11.65 37.52
N MET A 269 -80.47 -12.61 38.45
CA MET A 269 -79.30 -13.43 38.76
C MET A 269 -78.88 -14.30 37.58
N GLN A 270 -79.83 -14.93 36.88
CA GLN A 270 -79.57 -15.69 35.64
C GLN A 270 -79.01 -14.79 34.53
N GLN A 271 -79.51 -13.55 34.43
CA GLN A 271 -79.03 -12.57 33.46
C GLN A 271 -77.57 -12.16 33.73
N ILE A 272 -77.20 -11.96 35.00
CA ILE A 272 -75.81 -11.69 35.43
C ILE A 272 -74.90 -12.87 35.10
N ASN A 273 -75.32 -14.09 35.46
CA ASN A 273 -74.52 -15.30 35.20
C ASN A 273 -74.24 -15.49 33.71
N ARG A 274 -75.26 -15.31 32.85
CA ARG A 274 -75.09 -15.33 31.39
C ARG A 274 -74.22 -14.21 30.83
N SER A 275 -74.09 -13.09 31.53
CA SER A 275 -73.22 -11.98 31.10
C SER A 275 -71.76 -12.12 31.53
N LEU A 276 -71.47 -13.07 32.43
CA LEU A 276 -70.13 -13.34 32.98
C LEU A 276 -69.48 -14.61 32.41
N THR A 277 -70.21 -15.43 31.66
CA THR A 277 -69.73 -16.65 30.99
C THR A 277 -69.77 -16.47 29.49
#